data_AF-A0A352NTW5-F1
#
_entry.id   AF-A0A352NTW5-F1
#
_cell.length_a   1.000
_cell.length_b   1.000
_cell.length_c   1.000
_cell.angle_alpha   90.00
_cell.angle_beta   90.00
_cell.angle_gamma   90.00
#
_symmetry.space_group_name_H-M   'P 1'
#
loop_
_entity.id
_entity.type
_entity.pdbx_description
1 polymer ?
#
loop_
_entity_poly.entity_id
_entity_poly.type
_entity_poly.pdbx_seq_one_letter_code
_entity_poly.pdbx_strand_id
1 'polypeptide(L)'
;SMIVSKAVNMVKTMKINILGVIENMSYITCPDCGKQIKLFNGESTDKFLKDMDLKLLGELPMLSGISSLSEQGDESISEDLEKIFKPIVENIIDSLKDIPLNE
;
A
#
# COMPACT_ATOMS: atom_id res chain seq x y z
N SER A 1 -10.60 -9.29 3.50
CA SER A 1 -10.87 -9.64 2.08
C SER A 1 -10.54 -11.10 1.83
N MET A 2 -11.47 -11.90 1.27
CA MET A 2 -11.25 -13.33 1.00
C MET A 2 -10.09 -13.57 0.00
N ILE A 3 -9.86 -12.64 -0.92
CA ILE A 3 -8.79 -12.75 -1.93
C ILE A 3 -7.42 -12.51 -1.28
N VAL A 4 -7.28 -11.42 -0.52
CA VAL A 4 -6.01 -11.06 0.14
C VAL A 4 -5.63 -12.14 1.17
N SER A 5 -6.59 -12.68 1.94
CA SER A 5 -6.33 -13.81 2.85
C SER A 5 -5.70 -15.01 2.15
N LYS A 6 -6.19 -15.38 0.95
CA LYS A 6 -5.64 -16.51 0.20
C LYS A 6 -4.21 -16.26 -0.25
N ALA A 7 -3.91 -15.07 -0.77
CA ALA A 7 -2.55 -14.70 -1.17
C ALA A 7 -1.59 -14.74 0.03
N VAL A 8 -1.98 -14.14 1.15
CA VAL A 8 -1.19 -14.13 2.40
C VAL A 8 -0.91 -15.55 2.88
N ASN A 9 -1.93 -16.42 2.93
CA ASN A 9 -1.78 -17.80 3.36
C ASN A 9 -0.87 -18.61 2.43
N MET A 10 -0.93 -18.36 1.12
CA MET A 10 -0.05 -18.99 0.14
C MET A 10 1.42 -18.59 0.41
N VAL A 11 1.70 -17.30 0.57
CA VAL A 11 3.05 -16.78 0.82
C VAL A 11 3.60 -17.30 2.17
N LYS A 12 2.76 -17.34 3.21
CA LYS A 12 3.10 -17.97 4.51
C LYS A 12 3.44 -19.46 4.37
N THR A 13 2.68 -20.21 3.55
CA THR A 13 2.95 -21.64 3.29
C THR A 13 4.30 -21.84 2.59
N MET A 14 4.67 -20.92 1.70
CA MET A 14 5.98 -20.90 1.02
C MET A 14 7.13 -20.44 1.94
N LYS A 15 6.85 -20.08 3.20
CA LYS A 15 7.82 -19.55 4.18
C LYS A 15 8.53 -18.29 3.70
N ILE A 16 7.84 -17.47 2.91
CA ILE A 16 8.34 -16.18 2.43
C ILE A 16 7.88 -15.11 3.42
N ASN A 17 8.79 -14.21 3.80
CA ASN A 17 8.45 -13.10 4.68
C ASN A 17 7.56 -12.08 3.97
N ILE A 18 6.48 -11.65 4.62
CA ILE A 18 5.58 -10.62 4.09
C ILE A 18 5.93 -9.30 4.76
N LEU A 19 6.48 -8.36 3.99
CA LEU A 19 6.82 -7.02 4.49
C LEU A 19 5.60 -6.23 4.97
N GLY A 20 4.47 -6.44 4.31
CA GLY A 20 3.23 -5.76 4.59
C GLY A 20 2.35 -5.67 3.34
N VAL A 21 1.35 -4.80 3.39
CA VAL A 21 0.42 -4.54 2.29
C VAL A 21 0.32 -3.05 2.02
N ILE A 22 -0.01 -2.71 0.79
CA ILE A 22 -0.35 -1.34 0.37
C ILE A 22 -1.81 -1.36 -0.04
N GLU A 23 -2.61 -0.45 0.50
CA GLU A 23 -4.02 -0.33 0.12
C GLU A 23 -4.15 0.60 -1.08
N ASN A 24 -4.51 0.05 -2.24
CA ASN A 24 -4.79 0.85 -3.43
C ASN A 24 -6.21 1.40 -3.40
N MET A 25 -6.42 2.60 -3.95
CA MET A 25 -7.71 3.29 -4.00
C MET A 25 -8.39 3.43 -2.61
N SER A 26 -7.62 3.84 -1.59
CA SER A 26 -8.12 4.00 -0.22
C SER A 26 -9.00 5.24 -0.04
N TYR A 27 -8.69 6.32 -0.76
CA TYR A 27 -9.39 7.61 -0.62
C TYR A 27 -9.38 8.44 -1.89
N ILE A 28 -10.24 9.45 -1.93
CA ILE A 28 -10.21 10.55 -2.92
C ILE A 28 -9.95 11.86 -2.17
N THR A 29 -9.12 12.73 -2.74
CA THR A 29 -8.93 14.09 -2.23
C THR A 29 -9.96 15.00 -2.89
N CYS A 30 -10.79 15.67 -2.10
CA CYS A 30 -11.74 16.66 -2.62
C CYS A 30 -10.97 17.82 -3.27
N PRO A 31 -11.21 18.14 -4.55
CA PRO A 31 -10.48 19.20 -5.26
C PRO A 31 -10.76 20.60 -4.70
N ASP A 32 -11.93 20.80 -4.07
CA ASP A 32 -12.38 22.12 -3.61
C ASP A 32 -11.90 22.46 -2.20
N CYS A 33 -11.70 21.46 -1.34
CA CYS A 33 -11.37 21.67 0.07
C CYS A 33 -10.17 20.87 0.59
N GLY A 34 -9.58 19.99 -0.23
CA GLY A 34 -8.43 19.15 0.15
C GLY A 34 -8.75 18.04 1.15
N LYS A 35 -10.01 17.89 1.57
CA LYS A 35 -10.41 16.82 2.50
C LYS A 35 -10.25 15.45 1.85
N GLN A 36 -9.61 14.53 2.57
CA GLN A 36 -9.57 13.13 2.18
C GLN A 36 -10.90 12.45 2.52
N ILE A 37 -11.51 11.83 1.51
CA ILE A 37 -12.75 11.07 1.62
C ILE A 37 -12.39 9.60 1.44
N LYS A 38 -12.48 8.82 2.52
CA LYS A 38 -12.25 7.37 2.48
C LYS A 38 -13.31 6.71 1.60
N LEU A 39 -12.86 5.86 0.67
CA LEU A 39 -13.75 5.12 -0.23
C LEU A 39 -14.42 3.94 0.48
N PHE A 40 -13.72 3.37 1.46
CA PHE A 40 -14.20 2.25 2.27
C PHE A 40 -14.02 2.54 3.76
N ASN A 41 -14.91 1.99 4.60
CA ASN A 41 -14.80 2.13 6.05
C ASN A 41 -13.62 1.29 6.58
N GLY A 42 -12.62 1.98 7.13
CA GLY A 42 -11.33 1.40 7.55
C GLY A 42 -11.39 0.37 8.68
N GLU A 43 -12.49 0.28 9.44
CA GLU A 43 -12.65 -0.71 10.52
C GLU A 43 -12.46 -2.17 10.03
N SER A 44 -12.85 -2.44 8.78
CA SER A 44 -12.67 -3.76 8.18
C SER A 44 -11.22 -4.06 7.79
N THR A 45 -10.44 -3.02 7.44
CA THR A 45 -9.04 -3.14 7.04
C THR A 45 -8.14 -3.29 8.26
N ASP A 46 -8.30 -2.45 9.29
CA ASP A 46 -7.47 -2.52 10.51
C ASP A 46 -7.61 -3.86 11.22
N LYS A 47 -8.86 -4.36 11.33
CA LYS A 47 -9.11 -5.68 11.90
C LYS A 47 -8.48 -6.77 11.06
N PHE A 48 -8.62 -6.70 9.74
CA PHE A 48 -8.04 -7.68 8.82
C PHE A 48 -6.51 -7.75 8.92
N LEU A 49 -5.85 -6.60 8.99
CA LEU A 49 -4.39 -6.50 9.14
C LEU A 49 -3.93 -7.15 10.45
N LYS A 50 -4.65 -6.87 11.55
CA LYS A 50 -4.38 -7.50 12.86
C LYS A 50 -4.59 -9.01 12.83
N ASP A 51 -5.72 -9.47 12.29
CA ASP A 51 -6.06 -10.90 12.21
C ASP A 51 -5.05 -11.70 11.38
N MET A 52 -4.42 -11.06 10.39
CA MET A 52 -3.43 -11.67 9.50
C MET A 52 -1.98 -11.40 9.90
N ASP A 53 -1.74 -10.62 10.95
CA ASP A 53 -0.41 -10.16 11.36
C ASP A 53 0.35 -9.48 10.20
N LEU A 54 -0.28 -8.46 9.62
CA LEU A 54 0.23 -7.69 8.48
C LEU A 54 0.38 -6.21 8.83
N LYS A 55 1.46 -5.60 8.35
CA LYS A 55 1.70 -4.17 8.42
C LYS A 55 1.10 -3.46 7.21
N LEU A 56 0.42 -2.33 7.43
CA LEU A 56 0.09 -1.41 6.34
C LEU A 56 1.32 -0.54 6.04
N LEU A 57 1.83 -0.64 4.82
CA LEU A 57 3.00 0.12 4.37
C LEU A 57 2.61 1.48 3.80
N GLY A 58 1.36 1.63 3.38
CA GLY A 58 0.84 2.87 2.84
C GLY A 58 -0.52 2.72 2.18
N GLU A 59 -1.08 3.86 1.81
CA GLU A 59 -2.37 3.98 1.16
C GLU A 59 -2.24 4.85 -0.09
N LEU A 60 -2.74 4.37 -1.22
CA LEU A 60 -2.75 5.11 -2.47
C LEU A 60 -4.14 5.72 -2.70
N PRO A 61 -4.22 7.01 -3.07
CA PRO A 61 -5.48 7.60 -3.47
C PRO A 61 -5.93 7.10 -4.84
N MET A 62 -7.21 7.30 -5.14
CA MET A 62 -7.73 7.10 -6.49
C MET A 62 -7.45 8.35 -7.33
N LEU A 63 -6.33 8.35 -8.06
CA LEU A 63 -5.89 9.47 -8.92
C LEU A 63 -5.55 8.97 -10.33
N SER A 64 -5.93 9.74 -11.35
CA SER A 64 -5.62 9.44 -12.76
C SER A 64 -4.12 9.38 -13.02
N GLY A 65 -3.33 10.23 -12.37
CA GLY A 65 -1.87 10.21 -12.47
C GLY A 65 -1.26 8.85 -12.10
N ILE A 66 -1.81 8.16 -11.09
CA ILE A 66 -1.33 6.82 -10.69
C ILE A 66 -1.62 5.78 -11.78
N SER A 67 -2.80 5.84 -12.42
CA SER A 67 -3.09 4.94 -13.55
C SER A 67 -2.20 5.22 -14.77
N SER A 68 -1.91 6.49 -15.06
CA SER A 68 -1.10 6.88 -16.22
C SER A 68 0.38 6.50 -16.08
N LEU A 69 0.92 6.43 -14.86
CA LEU A 69 2.27 5.92 -14.61
C LEU A 69 2.49 4.50 -15.16
N SER A 70 1.45 3.66 -15.13
CA SER A 70 1.55 2.28 -15.66
C SER A 70 1.77 2.22 -17.17
N GLU A 71 1.40 3.29 -17.89
CA GLU A 71 1.52 3.40 -19.35
C GLU A 71 2.78 4.16 -19.78
N GLN A 72 3.17 5.18 -19.00
CA GLN A 72 4.21 6.15 -19.39
C GLN A 72 5.57 5.92 -18.69
N GLY A 73 5.63 5.08 -17.64
CA GLY A 73 6.85 4.85 -16.88
C GLY A 73 7.27 6.06 -16.02
N ASP A 74 8.47 5.94 -15.43
CA ASP A 74 9.01 6.88 -14.42
C ASP A 74 9.19 8.33 -14.92
N GLU A 75 9.24 8.56 -16.24
CA GLU A 75 9.45 9.89 -16.83
C GLU A 75 8.29 10.88 -16.58
N SER A 76 7.20 10.41 -15.98
CA SER A 76 5.97 11.17 -15.74
C SER A 76 5.60 11.35 -14.25
N ILE A 77 6.52 11.03 -13.32
CA ILE A 77 6.26 11.23 -11.88
C ILE A 77 6.18 12.74 -11.58
N SER A 78 4.99 13.20 -11.25
CA SER A 78 4.77 14.55 -10.73
C SER A 78 5.19 14.66 -9.26
N GLU A 79 5.50 15.89 -8.81
CA GLU A 79 5.85 16.15 -7.40
C GLU A 79 4.80 15.64 -6.41
N ASP A 80 3.52 15.64 -6.82
CA ASP A 80 2.43 15.15 -5.97
C ASP A 80 2.42 13.63 -5.84
N LEU A 81 2.82 12.91 -6.90
CA LEU A 81 3.00 11.47 -6.85
C LEU A 81 4.21 11.10 -6.00
N GLU A 82 5.31 11.87 -6.09
CA GLU A 82 6.49 11.66 -5.25
C GLU A 82 6.15 11.79 -3.76
N LYS A 83 5.34 12.79 -3.38
CA LYS A 83 4.85 12.95 -1.98
C LYS A 83 4.01 11.77 -1.50
N ILE A 84 3.30 11.08 -2.40
CA ILE A 84 2.50 9.88 -2.08
C ILE A 84 3.41 8.67 -1.93
N PHE A 85 4.34 8.44 -2.86
CA PHE A 85 5.16 7.23 -2.89
C PHE A 85 6.32 7.25 -1.90
N LYS A 86 6.96 8.39 -1.67
CA LYS A 86 8.11 8.52 -0.78
C LYS A 86 7.91 7.89 0.61
N PRO A 87 6.84 8.21 1.37
CA PRO A 87 6.64 7.58 2.69
C PRO A 87 6.41 6.07 2.60
N ILE A 88 5.80 5.58 1.51
CA ILE A 88 5.58 4.15 1.29
C ILE A 88 6.92 3.44 1.03
N VAL A 89 7.78 4.03 0.21
CA VAL A 89 9.13 3.53 -0.06
C VAL A 89 9.97 3.50 1.21
N GLU A 90 9.92 4.56 2.01
CA GLU A 90 10.59 4.61 3.32
C GLU A 90 10.11 3.48 4.24
N ASN A 91 8.79 3.26 4.34
CA ASN A 91 8.22 2.15 5.11
C ASN A 91 8.64 0.76 4.61
N ILE A 92 8.79 0.59 3.29
CA ILE A 92 9.31 -0.66 2.70
C ILE A 92 10.77 -0.87 3.10
N ILE A 93 11.61 0.15 2.93
CA ILE A 93 13.04 0.10 3.27
C ILE A 93 13.23 -0.19 4.76
N ASP A 94 12.44 0.43 5.63
CA ASP A 94 12.51 0.17 7.07
C ASP A 94 12.11 -1.27 7.40
N SER A 95 11.04 -1.78 6.77
CA SER A 95 10.59 -3.15 6.99
C SER A 95 11.60 -4.20 6.46
N LEU A 96 12.48 -3.84 5.53
CA LEU A 96 13.57 -4.70 5.06
C LEU A 96 14.71 -4.84 6.07
N LYS A 97 14.95 -3.83 6.92
CA LYS A 97 16.02 -3.87 7.94
C LYS A 97 15.78 -4.94 9.00
N ASP A 98 14.51 -5.25 9.24
CA ASP A 98 14.08 -6.25 10.22
C ASP A 98 14.17 -7.69 9.69
N ILE A 99 14.49 -7.88 8.39
CA ILE A 99 14.67 -9.20 7.80
C ILE A 99 16.13 -9.63 7.95
N PRO A 100 16.41 -10.75 8.66
CA PRO A 100 17.74 -11.34 8.62
C PRO A 100 18.07 -11.74 7.18
N LEU A 101 19.17 -11.20 6.64
CA LEU A 101 19.72 -11.67 5.38
C LEU A 101 20.07 -13.14 5.58
N ASN A 102 19.33 -14.04 4.93
CA ASN A 102 19.71 -15.44 4.87
C ASN A 102 21.04 -15.51 4.09
N GLU A 103 22.11 -15.92 4.76
CA GLU A 103 23.33 -16.43 4.11
C GLU A 103 23.04 -17.72 3.33
#